data_AF-A0A967L919-F1
#
_entry.id   AF-A0A967L919-F1
#
_cell.length_a   1.000
_cell.length_b   1.000
_cell.length_c   1.000
_cell.angle_alpha   90.00
_cell.angle_beta   90.00
_cell.angle_gamma   90.00
#
_symmetry.space_group_name_H-M   'P 1'
#
loop_
_entity.id
_entity.type
_entity.pdbx_description
1 polymer ?
#
loop_
_entity_poly.entity_id
_entity_poly.type
_entity_poly.pdbx_seq_one_letter_code
_entity_poly.pdbx_strand_id
1 'polypeptide(L)' 'AGLGKREWFAYYAQHFDTVEINNTFYRLPEAEVFDRWREEAPEGFLYTLKFSRYGSHLKRLLEPGASIELFL' A
#
# COMPACT_ATOMS: atom_id res chain seq x y z
N ALA A 1 -0.58 25.66 13.42
CA ALA A 1 -1.59 24.58 13.52
C ALA A 1 -1.13 23.43 12.62
N GLY A 2 -1.30 22.17 13.04
CA GLY A 2 -0.91 21.02 12.22
C GLY A 2 -1.96 20.69 11.15
N LEU A 3 -1.53 20.05 10.06
CA LEU A 3 -2.42 19.53 9.00
C LEU A 3 -3.35 18.44 9.54
N GLY A 4 -4.61 18.44 9.09
CA GLY A 4 -5.54 17.36 9.35
C GLY A 4 -5.12 16.07 8.63
N LYS A 5 -5.45 14.90 9.20
CA LYS A 5 -5.03 13.60 8.65
C LYS A 5 -5.43 13.38 7.18
N ARG A 6 -6.59 13.92 6.76
CA ARG A 6 -7.07 13.83 5.38
C ARG A 6 -6.21 14.63 4.39
N GLU A 7 -5.47 15.61 4.87
CA GLU A 7 -4.63 16.49 4.05
C GLU A 7 -3.19 15.97 3.96
N TRP A 8 -2.82 14.96 4.75
CA TRP A 8 -1.44 14.47 4.84
C TRP A 8 -0.93 13.91 3.52
N PHE A 9 -1.75 13.12 2.82
CA PHE A 9 -1.32 12.53 1.55
C PHE A 9 -1.15 13.60 0.46
N ALA A 10 -2.12 14.51 0.33
CA ALA A 10 -2.03 15.62 -0.62
C ALA A 10 -0.81 16.52 -0.35
N TYR A 11 -0.46 16.74 0.91
CA TYR A 11 0.78 17.45 1.28
C TYR A 11 2.03 16.62 0.95
N TYR A 12 2.03 15.32 1.26
CA TYR A 12 3.16 14.42 0.98
C TYR A 12 3.48 14.34 -0.52
N ALA A 13 2.45 14.18 -1.35
CA ALA A 13 2.58 14.03 -2.80
C ALA A 13 3.05 15.31 -3.53
N GLN A 14 3.13 16.45 -2.83
CA GLN A 14 3.78 17.66 -3.35
C GLN A 14 5.31 17.61 -3.25
N HIS A 15 5.85 16.68 -2.46
CA HIS A 15 7.28 16.61 -2.15
C HIS A 15 7.95 15.32 -2.60
N PHE A 16 7.18 14.26 -2.83
CA PHE A 16 7.68 12.95 -3.22
C PHE A 16 6.78 12.35 -4.29
N ASP A 17 7.39 11.58 -5.19
CA ASP A 17 6.67 10.93 -6.30
C ASP A 17 6.24 9.50 -5.97
N THR A 18 6.59 8.99 -4.78
CA THR A 18 6.33 7.60 -4.42
C THR A 18 6.23 7.38 -2.91
N VAL A 19 5.54 6.31 -2.49
CA VAL A 19 5.46 5.88 -1.10
C VAL A 19 5.40 4.35 -0.98
N GLU A 20 6.04 3.80 0.06
CA GLU A 20 5.86 2.39 0.46
C GLU A 20 4.77 2.26 1.53
N ILE A 21 3.78 1.42 1.26
CA ILE A 21 2.72 1.07 2.20
C ILE A 21 3.12 -0.18 2.99
N ASN A 22 3.36 0.00 4.29
CA ASN A 22 3.68 -1.09 5.21
C ASN A 22 2.41 -1.73 5.84
N ASN A 23 1.23 -1.12 5.72
CA ASN A 23 0.01 -1.68 6.32
C ASN A 23 -0.36 -3.05 5.70
N THR A 24 -0.15 -3.21 4.40
CA THR A 24 -0.40 -4.45 3.63
C THR A 24 0.42 -5.63 4.15
N PHE A 25 1.55 -5.38 4.83
CA PHE A 25 2.33 -6.42 5.50
C PHE A 25 1.54 -7.11 6.62
N TYR A 26 0.70 -6.37 7.35
CA TYR A 26 -0.05 -6.91 8.48
C TYR A 26 -1.47 -7.31 8.13
N ARG A 27 -2.12 -6.55 7.25
CA ARG A 27 -3.50 -6.78 6.79
C ARG A 27 -3.64 -6.31 5.36
N LEU A 28 -4.19 -7.15 4.49
CA LEU A 28 -4.62 -6.75 3.16
C LEU A 28 -5.90 -5.89 3.30
N PRO A 29 -5.90 -4.63 2.85
CA PRO A 29 -7.12 -3.82 2.75
C PRO A 29 -8.10 -4.39 1.72
N GLU A 30 -9.35 -3.92 1.78
CA GLU A 30 -10.34 -4.18 0.72
C GLU A 30 -9.95 -3.45 -0.58
N ALA A 31 -10.43 -3.95 -1.72
CA ALA A 31 -10.12 -3.42 -3.06
C ALA A 31 -10.42 -1.91 -3.18
N GLU A 32 -11.53 -1.45 -2.60
CA GLU A 32 -11.98 -0.05 -2.67
C GLU A 32 -11.02 0.93 -1.96
N VAL A 33 -10.17 0.43 -1.07
CA VAL A 33 -9.11 1.24 -0.45
C VAL A 33 -8.01 1.54 -1.47
N PHE A 34 -7.62 0.56 -2.27
CA PHE A 34 -6.63 0.73 -3.33
C PHE A 34 -7.16 1.61 -4.46
N ASP A 35 -8.44 1.45 -4.82
CA ASP A 35 -9.11 2.33 -5.79
C ASP A 35 -9.05 3.79 -5.37
N ARG A 36 -9.35 4.07 -4.10
CA ARG A 36 -9.27 5.42 -3.55
C ARG A 36 -7.86 5.99 -3.55
N TRP A 37 -6.85 5.19 -3.18
CA TRP A 37 -5.45 5.65 -3.25
C TRP A 37 -5.05 6.02 -4.68
N ARG A 38 -5.46 5.20 -5.66
CA ARG A 38 -5.23 5.50 -7.07
C ARG A 38 -5.94 6.79 -7.51
N GLU A 39 -7.17 7.01 -7.07
CA GLU A 39 -7.96 8.22 -7.39
C GLU A 39 -7.40 9.50 -6.75
N GLU A 40 -6.87 9.40 -5.53
CA GLU A 40 -6.31 10.53 -4.80
C GLU A 40 -4.89 10.90 -5.28
N ALA A 41 -4.16 9.95 -5.87
CA ALA A 41 -2.78 10.13 -6.28
C ALA A 41 -2.63 11.02 -7.52
N PRO A 42 -1.65 11.94 -7.55
CA PRO A 42 -1.30 12.67 -8.77
C PRO A 42 -0.91 11.71 -9.90
N GLU A 43 -1.06 12.17 -11.14
CA GLU A 43 -0.61 11.42 -12.30
C GLU A 43 0.89 11.08 -12.19
N GLY A 44 1.23 9.81 -12.41
CA GLY A 44 2.60 9.31 -12.33
C GLY A 44 3.11 8.98 -10.92
N PHE A 45 2.34 9.24 -9.86
CA PHE A 45 2.72 8.87 -8.50
C PHE A 45 2.70 7.34 -8.31
N LEU A 46 3.76 6.78 -7.71
CA LEU A 46 3.96 5.34 -7.59
C LEU A 46 3.78 4.83 -6.15
N TYR A 47 3.00 3.76 -6.00
CA TYR A 47 2.92 3.03 -4.74
C TYR A 47 3.77 1.77 -4.80
N THR A 48 4.45 1.47 -3.70
CA THR A 48 5.01 0.15 -3.42
C THR A 48 4.25 -0.45 -2.26
N LEU A 49 3.81 -1.71 -2.40
CA LEU A 49 3.06 -2.40 -1.36
C LEU A 49 3.95 -3.47 -0.75
N LYS A 50 4.12 -3.44 0.57
CA LYS A 50 4.88 -4.49 1.24
C LYS A 50 4.07 -5.77 1.28
N PHE A 51 4.64 -6.84 0.76
CA PHE A 51 3.97 -8.15 0.69
C PHE A 51 3.60 -8.68 2.07
N SER A 52 2.54 -9.50 2.15
CA SER A 52 2.00 -10.02 3.41
C SER A 52 3.05 -10.70 4.30
N ARG A 53 3.01 -10.41 5.60
CA ARG A 53 3.79 -11.10 6.65
C ARG A 53 3.48 -12.60 6.67
N TYR A 54 2.23 -12.97 6.35
CA TYR A 54 1.86 -14.38 6.25
C TYR A 54 2.69 -15.09 5.18
N GLY A 55 2.72 -14.55 3.95
CA GLY A 55 3.49 -15.13 2.85
C GLY A 55 5.00 -15.06 3.09
N SER A 56 5.51 -13.89 3.46
CA SER A 56 6.95 -13.65 3.58
C SER A 56 7.61 -14.22 4.83
N HIS A 57 6.96 -14.14 6.01
CA HIS A 57 7.58 -14.50 7.29
C HIS A 57 7.04 -15.81 7.86
N LEU A 58 5.72 -16.03 7.83
CA LEU A 58 5.12 -17.24 8.40
C LEU A 58 5.30 -18.44 7.46
N LYS A 59 5.01 -18.26 6.18
CA LYS A 59 5.24 -19.27 5.13
C LYS A 59 6.65 -19.23 4.55
N ARG A 60 7.43 -18.18 4.86
CA ARG A 60 8.84 -18.03 4.42
C ARG A 60 9.00 -18.14 2.90
N LEU A 61 8.00 -17.70 2.15
CA LEU A 61 7.93 -17.81 0.69
C LEU A 61 7.99 -19.24 0.14
N LEU A 62 7.72 -20.25 0.96
CA LEU A 62 7.55 -21.63 0.49
C LEU A 62 6.19 -21.76 -0.20
N GLU A 63 6.22 -22.23 -1.45
CA GLU A 63 5.03 -22.41 -2.30
C GLU A 63 4.10 -21.17 -2.32
N PRO A 64 4.60 -20.00 -2.76
CA PRO A 64 3.94 -18.72 -2.49
C PRO A 64 2.73 -18.45 -3.38
N GLY A 65 2.42 -19.31 -4.35
CA GLY A 65 1.39 -19.09 -5.39
C GLY A 65 0.07 -18.57 -4.82
N ALA A 66 -0.55 -19.32 -3.90
CA ALA A 66 -1.82 -18.93 -3.29
C ALA A 66 -1.74 -17.62 -2.47
N SER A 67 -0.59 -17.32 -1.85
CA SER A 67 -0.42 -16.07 -1.08
C SER A 67 -0.18 -14.86 -2.00
N ILE A 68 0.42 -15.08 -3.16
CA ILE A 68 0.61 -14.06 -4.20
C ILE A 68 -0.73 -13.80 -4.89
N GLU A 69 -1.46 -14.85 -5.28
CA GLU A 69 -2.79 -14.74 -5.92
C GLU A 69 -3.80 -14.03 -5.04
N LEU A 70 -3.77 -14.24 -3.71
CA LEU A 70 -4.64 -13.51 -2.79
C LEU A 70 -4.24 -12.02 -2.66
N PHE A 71 -2.97 -11.70 -2.88
CA PHE A 71 -2.43 -10.36 -2.67
C PHE A 71 -2.58 -9.44 -3.89
N LEU A 72 -2.65 -10.02 -5.09
CA LEU A 72 -2.80 -9.33 -6.37
C LEU A 72 -4.27 -9.27 -6.80
#